data_AF-A0AAU2SYG8-F1
#
_entry.id   AF-A0AAU2SYG8-F1
#
_cell.length_a   1.000
_cell.length_b   1.000
_cell.length_c   1.000
_cell.angle_alpha   90.00
_cell.angle_beta   90.00
_cell.angle_gamma   90.00
#
_symmetry.space_group_name_H-M   'P 1'
#
loop_
_entity.id
_entity.type
_entity.pdbx_description
1 polymer ?
#
loop_
_entity_poly.entity_id
_entity_poly.type
_entity_poly.pdbx_seq_one_letter_code
_entity_poly.pdbx_strand_id
1 'polypeptide(L)' 'MNAPDIRVEKGHAEPEEVAAITAILLARAAAQSSPTETHRGRPKAGWRRLEREGGFRAPHSWH' A
#
# COMPACT_ATOMS: atom_id res chain seq x y z
N MET A 1 -27.78 -6.84 -4.34
CA MET A 1 -27.17 -7.50 -3.16
C MET A 1 -26.15 -6.52 -2.59
N ASN A 2 -26.33 -6.09 -1.34
CA ASN A 2 -25.40 -5.19 -0.68
C ASN A 2 -24.21 -6.03 -0.20
N ALA A 3 -23.02 -5.78 -0.73
CA ALA A 3 -21.82 -6.44 -0.23
C ALA A 3 -21.46 -5.82 1.14
N PRO A 4 -21.01 -6.61 2.13
CA PRO A 4 -20.57 -6.05 3.41
C PRO A 4 -19.36 -5.13 3.18
N ASP A 5 -19.32 -4.00 3.90
CA ASP A 5 -18.27 -2.98 3.75
C ASP A 5 -16.85 -3.52 4.08
N ILE A 6 -16.77 -4.58 4.90
CA ILE A 6 -15.53 -5.29 5.26
C ILE A 6 -15.76 -6.80 5.19
N ARG A 7 -14.79 -7.53 4.66
CA ARG A 7 -14.81 -9.00 4.53
C ARG A 7 -13.51 -9.63 5.00
N VAL A 8 -13.61 -10.76 5.70
CA VAL A 8 -12.48 -11.60 6.10
C VAL A 8 -12.21 -12.62 5.00
N GLU A 9 -11.06 -12.50 4.31
CA GLU A 9 -10.69 -13.44 3.23
C GLU A 9 -9.99 -14.71 3.74
N LYS A 10 -9.39 -14.65 4.93
CA LYS A 10 -8.65 -15.77 5.51
C LYS A 10 -8.73 -15.74 7.03
N GLY A 11 -8.92 -16.90 7.65
CA GLY A 11 -9.08 -17.04 9.10
C GLY A 11 -10.51 -16.79 9.57
N HIS A 12 -10.71 -16.78 10.89
CA HIS A 12 -11.94 -16.37 11.54
C HIS A 12 -11.65 -15.12 12.38
N ALA A 13 -12.58 -14.19 12.38
CA ALA A 13 -12.57 -13.05 13.28
C ALA A 13 -13.92 -13.02 13.99
N GLU A 14 -13.89 -12.84 15.29
CA GLU A 14 -15.13 -12.67 16.05
C GLU A 14 -15.82 -11.35 15.64
N PRO A 15 -17.16 -11.26 15.80
CA PRO A 15 -17.91 -10.06 15.47
C PRO A 15 -17.33 -8.79 16.11
N GLU A 16 -16.82 -8.90 17.33
CA GLU A 16 -16.18 -7.83 18.09
C GLU A 16 -14.88 -7.33 17.42
N GLU A 17 -14.10 -8.24 16.84
CA GLU A 17 -12.84 -7.90 16.16
C GLU A 17 -13.12 -7.17 14.84
N VAL A 18 -14.13 -7.62 14.08
CA VAL A 18 -14.59 -6.94 12.86
C VAL A 18 -15.12 -5.55 13.19
N ALA A 19 -15.90 -5.43 14.27
CA ALA A 19 -16.41 -4.15 14.74
C ALA A 19 -15.27 -3.19 15.15
N ALA A 20 -14.25 -3.70 15.86
CA ALA A 20 -13.09 -2.90 16.27
C ALA A 20 -12.32 -2.35 15.06
N ILE A 21 -12.06 -3.18 14.05
CA ILE A 21 -11.40 -2.75 12.81
C ILE A 21 -12.24 -1.69 12.09
N THR A 22 -13.55 -1.91 11.99
CA THR A 22 -14.48 -0.95 11.38
C THR A 22 -14.44 0.40 12.09
N ALA A 23 -14.51 0.40 13.42
CA ALA A 23 -14.44 1.62 14.24
C ALA A 23 -13.13 2.38 14.02
N ILE A 24 -11.99 1.67 13.96
CA ILE A 24 -10.68 2.29 13.68
C ILE A 24 -10.66 2.91 12.28
N LEU A 25 -11.16 2.21 11.26
CA LEU A 25 -11.19 2.74 9.89
C LEU A 25 -12.06 4.00 9.78
N LEU A 26 -13.24 3.99 10.40
CA LEU A 26 -14.11 5.16 10.46
C LEU A 26 -13.48 6.32 11.22
N ALA A 27 -12.86 6.06 12.37
CA ALA A 27 -12.15 7.08 13.14
C ALA A 27 -10.99 7.69 12.34
N ARG A 28 -10.24 6.87 11.60
CA ARG A 28 -9.17 7.37 10.71
C ARG A 28 -9.70 8.20 9.55
N ALA A 29 -10.81 7.78 8.93
CA ALA A 29 -11.45 8.54 7.86
C ALA A 29 -11.93 9.90 8.36
N ALA A 30 -12.56 9.95 9.55
CA ALA A 30 -12.99 11.19 10.18
C ALA A 30 -11.81 12.09 10.60
N ALA A 31 -10.68 11.49 10.99
CA ALA A 31 -9.47 12.21 11.38
C ALA A 31 -8.65 12.75 10.18
N GLN A 32 -9.01 12.43 8.93
CA GLN A 32 -8.36 13.02 7.75
C GLN A 32 -8.74 14.50 7.62
N SER A 33 -8.04 15.36 8.37
CA SER A 33 -8.03 16.79 8.14
C SER A 33 -7.04 17.10 7.00
N SER A 34 -7.58 17.66 5.93
CA SER A 34 -6.95 18.13 4.69
C SER A 34 -6.79 17.11 3.56
N PRO A 35 -7.15 17.48 2.32
CA PRO A 35 -6.78 16.72 1.14
C PRO A 35 -5.25 16.71 1.10
N THR A 36 -4.66 15.52 1.23
CA THR A 36 -3.23 15.33 1.06
C THR A 36 -2.82 15.99 -0.24
N GLU A 37 -2.00 17.03 -0.18
CA GLU A 37 -1.34 17.61 -1.35
C GLU A 37 -0.84 16.45 -2.21
N THR A 38 -1.18 16.47 -3.49
CA THR A 38 -0.78 15.49 -4.50
C THR A 38 0.62 15.00 -4.22
N HIS A 39 0.71 13.76 -3.71
CA HIS A 39 1.95 13.15 -3.22
C HIS A 39 3.11 13.49 -4.16
N ARG A 40 4.05 14.33 -3.70
CA ARG A 40 5.37 14.43 -4.34
C ARG A 40 5.87 13.00 -4.51
N GLY A 41 6.10 12.61 -5.76
CA GLY A 41 6.23 11.22 -6.20
C GLY A 41 7.03 10.39 -5.20
N ARG A 42 6.39 9.35 -4.66
CA ARG A 42 7.03 8.41 -3.74
C ARG A 42 8.40 8.04 -4.29
N PRO A 43 9.48 8.01 -3.47
CA PRO A 43 10.76 7.51 -3.93
C PRO A 43 10.53 6.11 -4.50
N LYS A 44 10.66 6.01 -5.82
CA LYS A 44 10.46 4.76 -6.55
C LYS A 44 11.52 3.82 -6.00
N ALA A 45 11.10 2.75 -5.35
CA ALA A 45 12.05 1.81 -4.80
C ALA A 45 12.99 1.37 -5.94
N GLY A 46 14.30 1.51 -5.74
CA GLY A 46 15.34 1.40 -6.78
C GLY A 46 15.58 -0.01 -7.29
N TRP A 47 14.57 -0.87 -7.26
CA TRP A 47 14.61 -2.23 -7.78
C TRP A 47 14.99 -2.16 -9.25
N ARG A 48 16.23 -2.56 -9.54
CA ARG A 48 16.72 -2.63 -10.90
C ARG A 48 15.99 -3.76 -11.60
N ARG A 49 15.37 -3.43 -12.74
CA ARG A 49 14.84 -4.40 -13.69
C ARG A 49 16.01 -4.92 -14.50
N LEU A 50 16.71 -5.90 -13.94
CA LEU A 50 17.89 -6.51 -14.55
C LEU A 50 17.58 -7.06 -15.94
N GLU A 51 16.33 -7.46 -16.21
CA GLU A 51 15.87 -7.90 -17.55
C GLU A 51 15.87 -6.78 -18.61
N ARG A 52 15.93 -5.50 -18.21
CA ARG A 52 15.96 -4.34 -19.10
C ARG A 52 17.33 -3.67 -19.16
N GLU A 53 18.26 -4.13 -18.35
CA GLU A 53 19.63 -3.67 -18.40
C GLU A 53 20.32 -4.37 -19.57
N GLY A 54 21.01 -3.63 -20.44
CA GLY A 54 21.92 -4.26 -21.40
C GLY A 54 22.90 -5.16 -20.65
N GLY A 55 23.16 -6.35 -21.18
CA GLY A 55 24.09 -7.31 -20.58
C GLY A 55 25.48 -6.71 -20.33
N PHE A 56 26.33 -7.48 -19.64
CA PHE A 56 27.72 -7.18 -19.26
C PHE A 56 28.15 -5.70 -19.36
N ARG A 57 28.17 -4.99 -18.23
CA ARG A 57 28.86 -3.71 -18.13
C ARG A 57 30.34 -3.96 -17.90
N ALA A 58 31.19 -3.26 -18.66
CA ALA A 58 32.63 -3.36 -18.49
C ALA A 58 33.04 -2.95 -17.05
N PRO A 59 33.99 -3.66 -16.40
CA PRO A 59 34.36 -3.43 -14.99
C PRO A 59 34.82 -1.99 -14.67
N HIS A 60 35.26 -1.24 -15.68
CA HIS A 60 35.76 0.13 -15.57
C HIS A 60 34.70 1.20 -15.90
N SER A 61 33.43 0.83 -16.08
CA SER A 61 32.34 1.78 -16.32
C SER A 61 31.67 2.20 -15.02
N TRP A 62 31.93 3.43 -14.59
CA TRP A 62 31.20 4.10 -13.50
C TRP A 62 30.59 5.38 -14.10
N HIS A 63 29.28 5.55 -13.91
CA HIS A 63 28.51 6.78 -14.20
C HIS A 63 28.02 7.34 -12.88
#